data_AF-A0AB38HSI4-F1
#
_entry.id   AF-A0AB38HSI4-F1
#
_cell.length_a   1.000
_cell.length_b   1.000
_cell.length_c   1.000
_cell.angle_alpha   90.00
_cell.angle_beta   90.00
_cell.angle_gamma   90.00
#
_symmetry.space_group_name_H-M   'P 1'
#
loop_
_entity.id
_entity.type
_entity.pdbx_description
1 polymer ?
#
loop_
_entity_poly.entity_id
_entity_poly.type
_entity_poly.pdbx_seq_one_letter_code
_entity_poly.pdbx_strand_id
1 'polypeptide(L)'
;MPEIMSTHRSFDRLPTDQDLGRLQFTTLLYYLQCTNPDNGLVRDKTEPNAPASIAAIGMALATIPVVVERGVIIRELAAKITCKRIRFLMECPQGPEPDASGHKGFFYHFLDIETGRRAWQCELSTIDSAFLFAGALTAATYFDGDTSDETEIRQLATALYERADWGWACDGGLTLTHGWHPESGFIPYRWRGYDEGLLLYILGLGSPTHPLPPESYAAYSASYEWRNIYGRELLYSGPLFTHQLSHMWVDFRGIRDEFMRQHNSDYFENSRRASFVQQEYAIRNPMHFVGYGEYCWGFTACDGPAWGKRTINGVDHEFFDYIARGAPFGPDDGTVAPWVVVASLPFAPEIVLPTVLNFARMKLGMTRLYGFKPSFNQTYAVENSPSGWWVSPYHFGIDQGPVVLMIENYRTGFLWNIMRRCKPLVIGLRRAGFSGGWL
;
A
#
# COMPACT_ATOMS: atom_id res chain seq x y z
N MET A 1 21.25 30.11 4.71
CA MET A 1 20.69 29.19 3.70
C MET A 1 19.71 29.98 2.85
N PRO A 2 19.75 29.91 1.51
CA PRO A 2 18.81 30.66 0.69
C PRO A 2 17.41 30.09 0.91
N GLU A 3 16.47 30.93 1.33
CA GLU A 3 15.05 30.60 1.36
C GLU A 3 14.61 30.19 -0.04
N ILE A 4 14.28 28.91 -0.22
CA ILE A 4 13.58 28.45 -1.41
C ILE A 4 12.24 29.19 -1.44
N MET A 5 12.05 30.04 -2.44
CA MET A 5 10.84 30.83 -2.66
C MET A 5 9.60 29.96 -2.44
N SER A 6 8.81 30.32 -1.42
CA SER A 6 7.59 29.59 -1.12
C SER A 6 6.56 29.85 -2.22
N THR A 7 6.26 28.81 -3.01
CA THR A 7 5.18 28.81 -4.01
C THR A 7 3.82 28.58 -3.35
N HIS A 8 3.54 29.22 -2.22
CA HIS A 8 2.25 29.14 -1.53
C HIS A 8 1.14 29.70 -2.44
N ARG A 9 0.57 28.84 -3.28
CA ARG A 9 -0.76 29.07 -3.85
C ARG A 9 -1.76 28.98 -2.71
N SER A 10 -2.69 29.92 -2.63
CA SER A 10 -3.85 29.75 -1.76
C SER A 10 -4.69 28.58 -2.29
N PHE A 11 -5.13 27.72 -1.37
CA PHE A 11 -5.98 26.58 -1.67
C PHE A 11 -7.45 26.99 -1.55
N ASP A 12 -7.90 27.86 -2.46
CA ASP A 12 -9.25 28.44 -2.44
C ASP A 12 -10.24 27.71 -3.36
N ARG A 13 -9.77 26.70 -4.09
CA ARG A 13 -10.56 25.86 -5.01
C ARG A 13 -10.21 24.38 -4.85
N LEU A 14 -11.08 23.50 -5.34
CA LEU A 14 -10.79 22.06 -5.41
C LEU A 14 -9.48 21.78 -6.17
N PRO A 15 -8.73 20.71 -5.80
CA PRO A 15 -7.51 20.32 -6.50
C PRO A 15 -7.77 20.07 -7.98
N THR A 16 -6.97 20.70 -8.85
CA THR A 16 -6.97 20.41 -10.28
C THR A 16 -6.07 19.23 -10.60
N ASP A 17 -6.13 18.75 -11.84
CA ASP A 17 -5.18 17.77 -12.37
C ASP A 17 -3.71 18.20 -12.18
N GLN A 18 -3.41 19.50 -12.32
CA GLN A 18 -2.07 20.03 -12.06
C GLN A 18 -1.66 19.90 -10.58
N ASP A 19 -2.60 20.15 -9.66
CA ASP A 19 -2.30 20.07 -8.22
C ASP A 19 -2.10 18.60 -7.79
N LEU A 20 -2.90 17.68 -8.34
CA LEU A 20 -2.73 16.24 -8.15
C LEU A 20 -1.42 15.72 -8.77
N GLY A 21 -1.07 16.18 -9.98
CA GLY A 21 0.20 15.87 -10.61
C GLY A 21 1.40 16.36 -9.79
N ARG A 22 1.27 17.53 -9.14
CA ARG A 22 2.30 18.02 -8.22
C ARG A 22 2.42 17.15 -6.97
N LEU A 23 1.30 16.78 -6.35
CA LEU A 23 1.28 15.87 -5.20
C LEU A 23 1.95 14.54 -5.57
N GLN A 24 1.53 13.93 -6.67
CA GLN A 24 2.11 12.70 -7.23
C GLN A 24 3.62 12.83 -7.41
N PHE A 25 4.10 13.93 -8.02
CA PHE A 25 5.53 14.16 -8.21
C PHE A 25 6.29 14.33 -6.88
N THR A 26 5.76 15.11 -5.93
CA THR A 26 6.44 15.31 -4.64
C THR A 26 6.52 14.04 -3.80
N THR A 27 5.50 13.18 -3.87
CA THR A 27 5.46 11.86 -3.23
C THR A 27 6.46 10.90 -3.88
N LEU A 28 6.57 10.90 -5.21
CA LEU A 28 7.57 10.11 -5.96
C LEU A 28 9.02 10.40 -5.54
N LEU A 29 9.33 11.62 -5.08
CA LEU A 29 10.67 11.98 -4.62
C LEU A 29 11.15 11.10 -3.46
N TYR A 30 10.23 10.47 -2.70
CA TYR A 30 10.58 9.50 -1.67
C TYR A 30 11.40 8.35 -2.27
N TYR A 31 10.90 7.73 -3.35
CA TYR A 31 11.62 6.61 -3.98
C TYR A 31 12.90 7.04 -4.69
N LEU A 32 13.10 8.33 -4.97
CA LEU A 32 14.37 8.83 -5.50
C LEU A 32 15.39 9.10 -4.39
N GLN A 33 14.97 9.65 -3.24
CA GLN A 33 15.89 10.08 -2.17
C GLN A 33 16.09 9.03 -1.06
N CYS A 34 15.12 8.16 -0.85
CA CYS A 34 15.16 7.09 0.16
C CYS A 34 15.58 5.73 -0.42
N THR A 35 16.03 5.70 -1.67
CA THR A 35 16.63 4.52 -2.31
C THR A 35 18.14 4.54 -2.16
N ASN A 36 18.74 3.41 -1.80
CA ASN A 36 20.18 3.22 -1.94
C ASN A 36 20.55 3.12 -3.43
N PRO A 37 21.35 4.05 -3.98
CA PRO A 37 21.67 4.08 -5.41
C PRO A 37 22.51 2.89 -5.88
N ASP A 38 23.19 2.19 -4.96
CA ASP A 38 24.11 1.10 -5.28
C ASP A 38 23.42 -0.24 -5.46
N ASN A 39 22.28 -0.46 -4.80
CA ASN A 39 21.55 -1.73 -4.87
C ASN A 39 20.05 -1.57 -5.20
N GLY A 40 19.51 -0.35 -5.11
CA GLY A 40 18.11 -0.06 -5.38
C GLY A 40 17.15 -0.36 -4.22
N LEU A 41 17.62 -0.80 -3.05
CA LEU A 41 16.79 -1.00 -1.87
C LEU A 41 16.20 0.32 -1.35
N VAL A 42 14.99 0.27 -0.80
CA VAL A 42 14.22 1.46 -0.41
C VAL A 42 14.01 1.46 1.08
N ARG A 43 14.41 2.54 1.78
CA ARG A 43 14.16 2.70 3.23
C ARG A 43 12.68 2.58 3.54
N ASP A 44 12.38 1.90 4.64
CA ASP A 44 11.04 1.78 5.20
C ASP A 44 10.43 3.15 5.51
N LYS A 45 11.21 4.01 6.15
CA LYS A 45 10.80 5.37 6.52
C LYS A 45 11.96 6.35 6.49
N THR A 46 11.66 7.65 6.60
CA THR A 46 12.68 8.73 6.60
C THR A 46 13.49 8.84 7.90
N GLU A 47 13.32 7.93 8.85
CA GLU A 47 14.18 7.88 10.03
C GLU A 47 15.62 7.49 9.61
N PRO A 48 16.68 8.16 10.12
CA PRO A 48 18.04 8.01 9.59
C PRO A 48 18.58 6.58 9.51
N ASN A 49 18.19 5.71 10.45
CA ASN A 49 18.66 4.33 10.56
C ASN A 49 17.56 3.30 10.20
N ALA A 50 16.51 3.72 9.49
CA ALA A 50 15.48 2.80 9.04
C ALA A 50 16.08 1.76 8.05
N PRO A 51 15.74 0.47 8.20
CA PRO A 51 16.12 -0.56 7.25
C PRO A 51 15.39 -0.34 5.92
N ALA A 52 15.74 -1.11 4.92
CA ALA A 52 14.92 -1.23 3.72
C ALA A 52 13.66 -2.08 4.00
N SER A 53 12.54 -1.73 3.37
CA SER A 53 11.28 -2.51 3.43
C SER A 53 11.01 -3.17 2.08
N ILE A 54 10.69 -4.47 2.10
CA ILE A 54 10.35 -5.23 0.90
C ILE A 54 9.09 -4.68 0.23
N ALA A 55 8.08 -4.32 1.02
CA ALA A 55 6.88 -3.67 0.50
C ALA A 55 7.22 -2.35 -0.19
N ALA A 56 8.04 -1.50 0.44
CA ALA A 56 8.45 -0.22 -0.15
C ALA A 56 9.22 -0.39 -1.46
N ILE A 57 10.04 -1.44 -1.59
CA ILE A 57 10.73 -1.78 -2.84
C ILE A 57 9.73 -2.19 -3.93
N GLY A 58 8.72 -2.99 -3.58
CA GLY A 58 7.61 -3.35 -4.46
C GLY A 58 6.83 -2.13 -4.96
N MET A 59 6.45 -1.24 -4.05
CA MET A 59 5.80 0.03 -4.41
C MET A 59 6.68 0.85 -5.35
N ALA A 60 7.98 0.99 -5.04
CA ALA A 60 8.91 1.73 -5.86
C ALA A 60 9.00 1.18 -7.28
N LEU A 61 9.09 -0.15 -7.45
CA LEU A 61 9.06 -0.80 -8.76
C LEU A 61 7.75 -0.51 -9.51
N ALA A 62 6.60 -0.60 -8.84
CA ALA A 62 5.29 -0.31 -9.42
C ALA A 62 5.16 1.16 -9.88
N THR A 63 5.86 2.10 -9.25
CA THR A 63 5.83 3.52 -9.63
C THR A 63 6.71 3.87 -10.84
N ILE A 64 7.67 3.01 -11.23
CA ILE A 64 8.62 3.31 -12.32
C ILE A 64 7.92 3.67 -13.64
N PRO A 65 6.89 2.94 -14.10
CA PRO A 65 6.14 3.33 -15.29
C PRO A 65 5.57 4.75 -15.21
N VAL A 66 5.07 5.15 -14.04
CA VAL A 66 4.52 6.50 -13.80
C VAL A 66 5.62 7.55 -13.94
N VAL A 67 6.80 7.30 -13.39
CA VAL A 67 7.97 8.20 -13.50
C VAL A 67 8.37 8.41 -14.97
N VAL A 68 8.30 7.36 -15.79
CA VAL A 68 8.62 7.44 -17.23
C VAL A 68 7.54 8.21 -17.99
N GLU A 69 6.27 7.81 -17.87
CA GLU A 69 5.16 8.44 -18.62
C GLU A 69 4.87 9.88 -18.20
N ARG A 70 5.33 10.29 -17.01
CA ARG A 70 5.28 11.69 -16.56
C ARG A 70 6.53 12.48 -16.94
N GLY A 71 7.46 11.90 -17.70
CA GLY A 71 8.64 12.57 -18.22
C GLY A 71 9.67 12.95 -17.14
N VAL A 72 9.63 12.28 -15.97
CA VAL A 72 10.56 12.55 -14.87
C VAL A 72 11.92 11.88 -15.15
N ILE A 73 11.90 10.66 -15.71
CA ILE A 73 13.09 9.92 -16.12
C ILE A 73 12.81 9.31 -17.51
N ILE A 74 13.79 9.35 -18.41
CA ILE A 74 13.68 8.70 -19.72
C ILE A 74 13.61 7.18 -19.59
N ARG A 75 12.89 6.51 -20.50
CA ARG A 75 12.61 5.06 -20.43
C ARG A 75 13.89 4.22 -20.33
N GLU A 76 14.92 4.57 -21.08
CA GLU A 76 16.19 3.84 -21.12
C GLU A 76 16.92 3.87 -19.78
N LEU A 77 16.93 5.03 -19.10
CA LEU A 77 17.53 5.15 -17.77
C LEU A 77 16.68 4.43 -16.72
N ALA A 78 15.35 4.51 -16.82
CA ALA A 78 14.45 3.81 -15.93
C ALA A 78 14.59 2.27 -16.06
N ALA A 79 14.79 1.75 -17.27
CA ALA A 79 15.04 0.34 -17.51
C ALA A 79 16.33 -0.12 -16.79
N LYS A 80 17.43 0.64 -16.93
CA LYS A 80 18.70 0.34 -16.23
C LYS A 80 18.56 0.30 -14.71
N ILE A 81 17.88 1.30 -14.14
CA ILE A 81 17.63 1.37 -12.69
C ILE A 81 16.79 0.18 -12.22
N THR A 82 15.74 -0.15 -12.97
CA THR A 82 14.86 -1.30 -12.70
C THR A 82 15.65 -2.60 -12.72
N CYS A 83 16.43 -2.82 -13.78
CA CYS A 83 17.22 -4.04 -13.95
C CYS A 83 18.23 -4.20 -12.81
N LYS A 84 18.95 -3.13 -12.44
CA LYS A 84 19.90 -3.13 -11.31
C LYS A 84 19.24 -3.56 -10.00
N ARG A 85 18.06 -3.00 -9.70
CA ARG A 85 17.29 -3.30 -8.49
C ARG A 85 16.84 -4.76 -8.42
N ILE A 86 16.24 -5.28 -9.50
CA ILE A 86 15.75 -6.66 -9.54
C ILE A 86 16.93 -7.64 -9.51
N ARG A 87 18.03 -7.34 -10.21
CA ARG A 87 19.24 -8.16 -10.20
C ARG A 87 19.82 -8.30 -8.80
N PHE A 88 19.92 -7.19 -8.06
CA PHE A 88 20.39 -7.23 -6.67
C PHE A 88 19.50 -8.15 -5.80
N LEU A 89 18.17 -8.04 -5.89
CA LEU A 89 17.25 -8.91 -5.17
C LEU A 89 17.36 -10.40 -5.56
N MET A 90 17.73 -10.69 -6.81
CA MET A 90 17.99 -12.06 -7.26
C MET A 90 19.30 -12.62 -6.71
N GLU A 91 20.30 -11.78 -6.52
CA GLU A 91 21.62 -12.11 -5.97
C GLU A 91 21.62 -12.20 -4.42
N CYS A 92 20.62 -11.60 -3.77
CA CYS A 92 20.44 -11.68 -2.32
C CYS A 92 20.39 -13.14 -1.82
N PRO A 93 21.09 -13.46 -0.71
CA PRO A 93 21.12 -14.82 -0.16
C PRO A 93 19.73 -15.28 0.25
N GLN A 94 19.38 -16.52 -0.11
CA GLN A 94 18.12 -17.15 0.22
C GLN A 94 18.36 -18.52 0.83
N GLY A 95 17.74 -18.77 1.99
CA GLY A 95 18.01 -19.98 2.76
C GLY A 95 17.43 -19.91 4.18
N PRO A 96 17.51 -21.01 4.94
CA PRO A 96 16.97 -21.06 6.29
C PRO A 96 17.86 -20.32 7.32
N GLU A 97 19.01 -19.78 6.89
CA GLU A 97 19.95 -19.10 7.75
C GLU A 97 19.35 -17.81 8.35
N PRO A 98 19.64 -17.49 9.63
CA PRO A 98 19.06 -16.33 10.32
C PRO A 98 19.33 -14.97 9.66
N ASP A 99 20.38 -14.84 8.85
CA ASP A 99 20.81 -13.60 8.22
C ASP A 99 20.62 -13.56 6.69
N ALA A 100 19.99 -14.59 6.10
CA ALA A 100 19.59 -14.58 4.69
C ALA A 100 18.60 -13.44 4.41
N SER A 101 18.47 -13.02 3.15
CA SER A 101 17.49 -12.00 2.73
C SER A 101 16.07 -12.55 2.61
N GLY A 102 15.94 -13.87 2.60
CA GLY A 102 14.65 -14.54 2.61
C GLY A 102 14.77 -16.05 2.51
N HIS A 103 13.63 -16.71 2.42
CA HIS A 103 13.56 -18.16 2.36
C HIS A 103 12.44 -18.59 1.40
N LYS A 104 12.66 -19.69 0.67
CA LYS A 104 11.64 -20.28 -0.23
C LYS A 104 11.08 -19.30 -1.25
N GLY A 105 11.90 -18.33 -1.67
CA GLY A 105 11.55 -17.32 -2.64
C GLY A 105 10.81 -16.10 -2.09
N PHE A 106 10.38 -16.14 -0.82
CA PHE A 106 9.85 -14.98 -0.10
C PHE A 106 10.99 -14.22 0.58
N PHE A 107 10.72 -12.99 1.01
CA PHE A 107 11.71 -12.10 1.64
C PHE A 107 11.30 -11.72 3.07
N TYR A 108 12.30 -11.40 3.89
CA TYR A 108 12.09 -10.78 5.20
C TYR A 108 11.51 -9.38 5.07
N HIS A 109 10.59 -9.01 5.97
CA HIS A 109 9.92 -7.70 5.98
C HIS A 109 10.92 -6.56 5.80
N PHE A 110 12.00 -6.61 6.59
CA PHE A 110 13.06 -5.62 6.60
C PHE A 110 14.42 -6.22 6.27
N LEU A 111 15.15 -5.52 5.41
CA LEU A 111 16.54 -5.82 5.06
C LEU A 111 17.44 -4.66 5.44
N ASP A 112 18.66 -4.95 5.85
CA ASP A 112 19.72 -3.95 5.94
C ASP A 112 19.91 -3.28 4.57
N ILE A 113 19.91 -1.95 4.56
CA ILE A 113 19.83 -1.19 3.32
C ILE A 113 21.13 -1.25 2.49
N GLU A 114 22.26 -1.58 3.10
CA GLU A 114 23.54 -1.67 2.38
C GLU A 114 23.76 -3.09 1.85
N THR A 115 23.53 -4.09 2.70
CA THR A 115 23.89 -5.48 2.42
C THR A 115 22.75 -6.34 1.90
N GLY A 116 21.50 -5.93 2.09
CA GLY A 116 20.32 -6.72 1.79
C GLY A 116 20.10 -7.91 2.73
N ARG A 117 20.84 -8.06 3.83
CA ARG A 117 20.63 -9.12 4.83
C ARG A 117 19.44 -8.81 5.74
N ARG A 118 18.80 -9.80 6.35
CA ARG A 118 17.67 -9.60 7.27
C ARG A 118 18.02 -8.61 8.39
N ALA A 119 17.15 -7.63 8.60
CA ALA A 119 17.27 -6.66 9.69
C ALA A 119 16.37 -7.02 10.88
N TRP A 120 16.77 -6.61 12.08
CA TRP A 120 15.97 -6.65 13.33
C TRP A 120 15.30 -7.99 13.68
N GLN A 121 15.85 -9.11 13.20
CA GLN A 121 15.24 -10.43 13.35
C GLN A 121 13.76 -10.47 12.91
N CYS A 122 13.37 -9.60 11.98
CA CYS A 122 12.00 -9.51 11.51
C CYS A 122 11.53 -10.81 10.87
N GLU A 123 10.23 -10.99 10.76
CA GLU A 123 9.61 -12.12 10.09
C GLU A 123 9.86 -12.08 8.57
N LEU A 124 9.92 -13.26 7.97
CA LEU A 124 9.61 -13.43 6.55
C LEU A 124 8.17 -13.02 6.34
N SER A 125 7.89 -12.10 5.43
CA SER A 125 6.57 -11.52 5.24
C SER A 125 5.98 -11.95 3.89
N THR A 126 4.89 -12.71 3.94
CA THR A 126 4.24 -13.20 2.71
C THR A 126 3.57 -12.06 1.95
N ILE A 127 2.93 -11.12 2.64
CA ILE A 127 2.25 -9.97 2.02
C ILE A 127 3.23 -8.96 1.42
N ASP A 128 4.34 -8.66 2.10
CA ASP A 128 5.32 -7.71 1.56
C ASP A 128 6.02 -8.28 0.34
N SER A 129 6.33 -9.59 0.37
CA SER A 129 6.82 -10.32 -0.80
C SER A 129 5.83 -10.25 -1.96
N ALA A 130 4.53 -10.36 -1.71
CA ALA A 130 3.51 -10.21 -2.75
C ALA A 130 3.49 -8.80 -3.36
N PHE A 131 3.64 -7.74 -2.55
CA PHE A 131 3.80 -6.37 -3.07
C PHE A 131 5.09 -6.21 -3.88
N LEU A 132 6.19 -6.84 -3.46
CA LEU A 132 7.42 -6.89 -4.24
C LEU A 132 7.19 -7.55 -5.60
N PHE A 133 6.57 -8.72 -5.63
CA PHE A 133 6.28 -9.44 -6.87
C PHE A 133 5.34 -8.64 -7.77
N ALA A 134 4.29 -8.02 -7.22
CA ALA A 134 3.39 -7.18 -7.98
C ALA A 134 4.11 -5.99 -8.62
N GLY A 135 5.04 -5.34 -7.90
CA GLY A 135 5.90 -4.29 -8.44
C GLY A 135 6.83 -4.78 -9.55
N ALA A 136 7.49 -5.92 -9.36
CA ALA A 136 8.37 -6.52 -10.36
C ALA A 136 7.59 -6.93 -11.63
N LEU A 137 6.42 -7.55 -11.47
CA LEU A 137 5.53 -7.92 -12.57
C LEU A 137 4.94 -6.71 -13.30
N THR A 138 4.68 -5.61 -12.58
CA THR A 138 4.31 -4.32 -13.19
C THR A 138 5.43 -3.86 -14.13
N ALA A 139 6.68 -3.83 -13.65
CA ALA A 139 7.83 -3.43 -14.44
C ALA A 139 8.04 -4.35 -15.66
N ALA A 140 7.96 -5.67 -15.48
CA ALA A 140 8.05 -6.64 -16.56
C ALA A 140 6.97 -6.46 -17.63
N THR A 141 5.76 -6.09 -17.23
CA THR A 141 4.64 -5.88 -18.15
C THR A 141 4.72 -4.54 -18.88
N TYR A 142 5.40 -3.54 -18.30
CA TYR A 142 5.60 -2.22 -18.89
C TYR A 142 6.82 -2.15 -19.83
N PHE A 143 7.93 -2.77 -19.45
CA PHE A 143 9.17 -2.84 -20.24
C PHE A 143 9.11 -3.97 -21.27
N ASP A 144 8.36 -3.75 -22.35
CA ASP A 144 8.06 -4.71 -23.42
C ASP A 144 8.87 -4.51 -24.72
N GLY A 145 9.87 -3.62 -24.72
CA GLY A 145 10.76 -3.36 -25.85
C GLY A 145 11.81 -4.45 -26.09
N ASP A 146 12.39 -4.46 -27.29
CA ASP A 146 13.44 -5.39 -27.73
C ASP A 146 14.85 -4.86 -27.46
N THR A 147 15.08 -4.37 -26.24
CA THR A 147 16.41 -3.95 -25.77
C THR A 147 16.95 -4.99 -24.77
N SER A 148 18.27 -5.00 -24.57
CA SER A 148 18.90 -5.90 -23.59
C SER A 148 18.37 -5.67 -22.18
N ASP A 149 18.28 -4.40 -21.76
CA ASP A 149 17.83 -4.04 -20.42
C ASP A 149 16.36 -4.43 -20.19
N GLU A 150 15.46 -4.16 -21.15
CA GLU A 150 14.03 -4.52 -21.02
C GLU A 150 13.81 -6.04 -21.08
N THR A 151 14.59 -6.75 -21.89
CA THR A 151 14.56 -8.22 -21.93
C THR A 151 15.00 -8.82 -20.60
N GLU A 152 16.08 -8.29 -20.02
CA GLU A 152 16.59 -8.76 -18.73
C GLU A 152 15.60 -8.46 -17.58
N ILE A 153 14.94 -7.29 -17.58
CA ILE A 153 13.88 -6.97 -16.61
C ILE A 153 12.78 -8.04 -16.66
N ARG A 154 12.28 -8.39 -17.85
CA ARG A 154 11.23 -9.41 -17.99
C ARG A 154 11.66 -10.77 -17.45
N GLN A 155 12.90 -11.18 -17.74
CA GLN A 155 13.46 -12.45 -17.27
C GLN A 155 13.62 -12.47 -15.76
N LEU A 156 14.30 -11.46 -15.19
CA LEU A 156 14.59 -11.39 -13.76
C LEU A 156 13.32 -11.22 -12.92
N ALA A 157 12.38 -10.37 -13.34
CA ALA A 157 11.12 -10.17 -12.62
C ALA A 157 10.26 -11.43 -12.60
N THR A 158 10.21 -12.16 -13.72
CA THR A 158 9.50 -13.43 -13.81
C THR A 158 10.16 -14.46 -12.88
N ALA A 159 11.49 -14.60 -12.93
CA ALA A 159 12.24 -15.51 -12.06
C ALA A 159 12.09 -15.16 -10.56
N LEU A 160 12.05 -13.87 -10.22
CA LEU A 160 11.85 -13.38 -8.85
C LEU A 160 10.47 -13.76 -8.29
N TYR A 161 9.44 -13.79 -9.14
CA TYR A 161 8.10 -14.23 -8.74
C TYR A 161 7.98 -15.76 -8.71
N GLU A 162 8.51 -16.44 -9.72
CA GLU A 162 8.39 -17.89 -9.88
C GLU A 162 9.17 -18.70 -8.83
N ARG A 163 10.14 -18.09 -8.14
CA ARG A 163 10.85 -18.75 -7.02
C ARG A 163 10.01 -18.92 -5.75
N ALA A 164 8.89 -18.18 -5.62
CA ALA A 164 8.07 -18.19 -4.42
C ALA A 164 7.30 -19.51 -4.29
N ASP A 165 7.57 -20.26 -3.22
CA ASP A 165 6.92 -21.54 -2.92
C ASP A 165 5.63 -21.32 -2.11
N TRP A 166 4.53 -21.02 -2.81
CA TRP A 166 3.25 -20.68 -2.17
C TRP A 166 2.66 -21.85 -1.38
N GLY A 167 2.94 -23.09 -1.78
CA GLY A 167 2.55 -24.29 -1.04
C GLY A 167 3.29 -24.39 0.30
N TRP A 168 4.59 -24.10 0.32
CA TRP A 168 5.35 -24.02 1.57
C TRP A 168 4.78 -22.97 2.52
N ALA A 169 4.42 -21.79 2.03
CA ALA A 169 3.90 -20.69 2.84
C ALA A 169 2.53 -20.99 3.49
N CYS A 170 1.82 -22.04 3.06
CA CYS A 170 0.60 -22.52 3.68
C CYS A 170 0.82 -23.32 4.98
N ASP A 171 2.05 -23.76 5.25
CA ASP A 171 2.40 -24.57 6.44
C ASP A 171 1.42 -25.75 6.62
N GLY A 172 1.24 -26.54 5.56
CA GLY A 172 0.33 -27.69 5.53
C GLY A 172 -1.18 -27.39 5.65
N GLY A 173 -1.57 -26.12 5.80
CA GLY A 173 -2.96 -25.69 5.87
C GLY A 173 -3.52 -25.24 4.51
N LEU A 174 -4.75 -24.71 4.53
CA LEU A 174 -5.41 -24.18 3.32
C LEU A 174 -5.16 -22.69 3.09
N THR A 175 -4.85 -21.93 4.13
CA THR A 175 -4.60 -20.49 4.06
C THR A 175 -3.12 -20.18 4.23
N LEU A 176 -2.65 -19.13 3.57
CA LEU A 176 -1.29 -18.64 3.75
C LEU A 176 -1.07 -18.16 5.19
N THR A 177 0.13 -18.41 5.72
CA THR A 177 0.59 -17.80 6.97
C THR A 177 1.02 -16.36 6.72
N HIS A 178 0.98 -15.52 7.76
CA HIS A 178 1.50 -14.15 7.66
C HIS A 178 3.02 -14.16 7.43
N GLY A 179 3.72 -15.17 7.96
CA GLY A 179 5.17 -15.18 7.92
C GLY A 179 5.84 -16.34 8.63
N TRP A 180 7.17 -16.27 8.68
CA TRP A 180 8.04 -17.31 9.23
C TRP A 180 9.32 -16.73 9.81
N HIS A 181 9.87 -17.36 10.85
CA HIS A 181 11.17 -17.05 11.43
C HIS A 181 12.08 -18.28 11.38
N PRO A 182 13.37 -18.13 11.03
CA PRO A 182 14.40 -19.14 11.25
C PRO A 182 14.42 -19.70 12.66
N GLU A 183 14.16 -18.84 13.63
CA GLU A 183 14.29 -19.15 15.05
C GLU A 183 13.13 -19.99 15.59
N SER A 184 11.92 -19.83 15.04
CA SER A 184 10.70 -20.36 15.66
C SER A 184 9.70 -20.99 14.69
N GLY A 185 9.95 -20.98 13.39
CA GLY A 185 9.04 -21.51 12.39
C GLY A 185 7.96 -20.52 11.96
N PHE A 186 6.82 -21.03 11.50
CA PHE A 186 5.72 -20.19 11.03
C PHE A 186 5.05 -19.43 12.17
N ILE A 187 4.71 -18.17 11.91
CA ILE A 187 3.92 -17.38 12.87
C ILE A 187 2.47 -17.88 12.88
N PRO A 188 1.77 -17.82 14.04
CA PRO A 188 0.46 -18.46 14.18
C PRO A 188 -0.66 -17.76 13.38
N TYR A 189 -0.43 -16.53 12.92
CA TYR A 189 -1.40 -15.73 12.18
C TYR A 189 -1.50 -16.18 10.73
N ARG A 190 -2.75 -16.27 10.24
CA ARG A 190 -3.08 -16.74 8.89
C ARG A 190 -4.01 -15.76 8.21
N TRP A 191 -3.78 -15.55 6.92
CA TRP A 191 -4.59 -14.68 6.08
C TRP A 191 -5.97 -15.27 5.88
N ARG A 192 -6.97 -14.61 6.46
CA ARG A 192 -8.38 -15.03 6.51
C ARG A 192 -9.19 -13.76 6.36
N GLY A 193 -9.55 -13.42 5.12
CA GLY A 193 -10.08 -12.11 4.82
C GLY A 193 -11.46 -11.85 5.44
N TYR A 194 -12.05 -10.68 5.29
CA TYR A 194 -11.59 -9.64 4.37
C TYR A 194 -10.47 -8.76 4.98
N ASP A 195 -9.34 -8.72 4.28
CA ASP A 195 -8.10 -8.02 4.65
C ASP A 195 -7.37 -7.58 3.36
N GLU A 196 -6.13 -7.11 3.46
CA GLU A 196 -5.29 -6.70 2.32
C GLU A 196 -4.80 -7.85 1.43
N GLY A 197 -5.03 -9.10 1.81
CA GLY A 197 -4.48 -10.32 1.22
C GLY A 197 -5.06 -10.76 -0.11
N LEU A 198 -6.01 -10.03 -0.72
CA LEU A 198 -6.57 -10.39 -2.03
C LEU A 198 -5.49 -10.61 -3.10
N LEU A 199 -4.58 -9.65 -3.27
CA LEU A 199 -3.49 -9.73 -4.23
C LEU A 199 -2.54 -10.89 -3.93
N LEU A 200 -2.29 -11.16 -2.64
CA LEU A 200 -1.46 -12.27 -2.19
C LEU A 200 -2.01 -13.62 -2.71
N TYR A 201 -3.31 -13.88 -2.52
CA TYR A 201 -3.92 -15.10 -3.03
C TYR A 201 -4.03 -15.13 -4.55
N ILE A 202 -4.32 -14.00 -5.21
CA ILE A 202 -4.35 -13.91 -6.67
C ILE A 202 -2.98 -14.27 -7.24
N LEU A 203 -1.90 -13.70 -6.72
CA LEU A 203 -0.55 -14.02 -7.17
C LEU A 203 -0.16 -15.46 -6.83
N GLY A 204 -0.52 -15.99 -5.65
CA GLY A 204 -0.25 -17.38 -5.31
C GLY A 204 -0.96 -18.38 -6.22
N LEU A 205 -2.22 -18.13 -6.56
CA LEU A 205 -2.95 -18.93 -7.55
C LEU A 205 -2.40 -18.76 -8.97
N GLY A 206 -1.88 -17.58 -9.29
CA GLY A 206 -1.30 -17.25 -10.59
C GLY A 206 0.04 -17.93 -10.89
N SER A 207 0.69 -18.53 -9.88
CA SER A 207 2.06 -19.03 -10.01
C SER A 207 2.12 -20.24 -10.95
N PRO A 208 3.09 -20.28 -11.90
CA PRO A 208 3.25 -21.41 -12.80
C PRO A 208 4.13 -22.53 -12.21
N THR A 209 4.89 -22.27 -11.14
CA THR A 209 5.89 -23.18 -10.57
C THR A 209 5.41 -23.83 -9.26
N HIS A 210 4.95 -23.01 -8.32
CA HIS A 210 4.51 -23.45 -7.00
C HIS A 210 3.12 -22.88 -6.64
N PRO A 211 2.08 -23.11 -7.47
CA PRO A 211 0.76 -22.49 -7.25
C PRO A 211 0.14 -22.89 -5.92
N LEU A 212 -0.65 -21.96 -5.36
CA LEU A 212 -1.66 -22.31 -4.37
C LEU A 212 -2.67 -23.29 -4.97
N PRO A 213 -3.16 -24.25 -4.18
CA PRO A 213 -4.29 -25.06 -4.61
C PRO A 213 -5.58 -24.20 -4.67
N PRO A 214 -6.52 -24.46 -5.60
CA PRO A 214 -7.71 -23.63 -5.78
C PRO A 214 -8.55 -23.43 -4.50
N GLU A 215 -8.62 -24.45 -3.65
CA GLU A 215 -9.34 -24.43 -2.37
C GLU A 215 -8.79 -23.39 -1.37
N SER A 216 -7.54 -22.93 -1.55
CA SER A 216 -6.95 -21.88 -0.70
C SER A 216 -7.73 -20.58 -0.76
N TYR A 217 -8.25 -20.20 -1.93
CA TYR A 217 -9.04 -18.96 -2.06
C TYR A 217 -10.43 -19.07 -1.44
N ALA A 218 -11.06 -20.25 -1.52
CA ALA A 218 -12.29 -20.52 -0.79
C ALA A 218 -12.06 -20.46 0.73
N ALA A 219 -10.94 -21.00 1.22
CA ALA A 219 -10.58 -20.93 2.63
C ALA A 219 -10.29 -19.49 3.10
N TYR A 220 -9.65 -18.67 2.25
CA TYR A 220 -9.40 -17.25 2.51
C TYR A 220 -10.68 -16.43 2.62
N SER A 221 -11.60 -16.63 1.68
CA SER A 221 -12.87 -15.88 1.60
C SER A 221 -13.93 -16.36 2.60
N ALA A 222 -13.71 -17.51 3.25
CA ALA A 222 -14.68 -18.09 4.19
C ALA A 222 -14.99 -17.21 5.43
N SER A 223 -14.10 -16.28 5.79
CA SER A 223 -14.30 -15.35 6.91
C SER A 223 -14.81 -13.97 6.48
N TYR A 224 -15.19 -13.81 5.22
CA TYR A 224 -15.78 -12.57 4.72
C TYR A 224 -17.06 -12.22 5.46
N GLU A 225 -17.18 -10.96 5.86
CA GLU A 225 -18.35 -10.46 6.56
C GLU A 225 -19.04 -9.36 5.75
N TRP A 226 -20.20 -9.68 5.18
CA TRP A 226 -21.09 -8.68 4.59
C TRP A 226 -21.89 -7.98 5.68
N ARG A 227 -21.79 -6.65 5.76
CA ARG A 227 -22.43 -5.85 6.80
C ARG A 227 -23.25 -4.71 6.19
N ASN A 228 -24.28 -4.27 6.91
CA ASN A 228 -24.95 -2.99 6.65
C ASN A 228 -24.49 -1.96 7.70
N ILE A 229 -23.69 -0.99 7.26
CA ILE A 229 -23.14 0.05 8.12
C ILE A 229 -23.63 1.40 7.60
N TYR A 230 -24.34 2.15 8.44
CA TYR A 230 -24.92 3.46 8.09
C TYR A 230 -25.77 3.43 6.80
N GLY A 231 -26.53 2.35 6.59
CA GLY A 231 -27.38 2.18 5.41
C GLY A 231 -26.62 1.73 4.16
N ARG A 232 -25.35 1.34 4.28
CA ARG A 232 -24.50 0.87 3.18
C ARG A 232 -24.13 -0.58 3.39
N GLU A 233 -24.48 -1.42 2.42
CA GLU A 233 -24.09 -2.83 2.41
C GLU A 233 -22.69 -3.00 1.81
N LEU A 234 -21.76 -3.63 2.53
CA LEU A 234 -20.39 -3.83 2.06
C LEU A 234 -19.74 -5.06 2.72
N LEU A 235 -18.76 -5.63 2.03
CA LEU A 235 -17.78 -6.53 2.62
C LEU A 235 -16.89 -5.70 3.54
N TYR A 236 -16.95 -5.96 4.84
CA TYR A 236 -16.36 -5.08 5.84
C TYR A 236 -14.94 -5.51 6.22
N SER A 237 -14.09 -4.50 6.34
CA SER A 237 -12.83 -4.52 7.09
C SER A 237 -12.58 -3.11 7.63
N GLY A 238 -12.10 -3.00 8.87
CA GLY A 238 -12.04 -1.73 9.61
C GLY A 238 -11.02 -0.72 9.04
N PRO A 239 -9.74 -1.09 8.93
CA PRO A 239 -8.72 -0.24 8.32
C PRO A 239 -8.94 -0.07 6.82
N LEU A 240 -8.89 1.17 6.31
CA LEU A 240 -9.26 1.44 4.91
C LEU A 240 -8.28 0.84 3.90
N PHE A 241 -7.00 0.67 4.26
CA PHE A 241 -5.99 0.15 3.35
C PHE A 241 -6.32 -1.26 2.81
N THR A 242 -7.07 -2.06 3.57
CA THR A 242 -7.53 -3.39 3.16
C THR A 242 -8.42 -3.33 1.91
N HIS A 243 -9.12 -2.21 1.72
CA HIS A 243 -9.96 -1.91 0.55
C HIS A 243 -9.18 -1.23 -0.59
N GLN A 244 -7.86 -1.12 -0.50
CA GLN A 244 -7.08 -0.27 -1.41
C GLN A 244 -5.79 -0.91 -1.91
N LEU A 245 -5.02 -1.60 -1.05
CA LEU A 245 -3.67 -2.04 -1.44
C LEU A 245 -3.72 -3.03 -2.61
N SER A 246 -4.61 -4.02 -2.56
CA SER A 246 -4.79 -4.95 -3.69
C SER A 246 -5.33 -4.24 -4.94
N HIS A 247 -6.19 -3.23 -4.76
CA HIS A 247 -6.81 -2.46 -5.84
C HIS A 247 -5.85 -1.52 -6.56
N MET A 248 -4.66 -1.27 -6.03
CA MET A 248 -3.63 -0.53 -6.77
C MET A 248 -3.27 -1.24 -8.06
N TRP A 249 -3.07 -2.56 -7.98
CA TRP A 249 -2.69 -3.38 -9.13
C TRP A 249 -3.87 -4.00 -9.84
N VAL A 250 -4.95 -4.35 -9.12
CA VAL A 250 -6.11 -5.01 -9.72
C VAL A 250 -7.22 -4.01 -9.97
N ASP A 251 -7.65 -3.90 -11.22
CA ASP A 251 -8.88 -3.20 -11.55
C ASP A 251 -10.08 -4.10 -11.26
N PHE A 252 -10.77 -3.87 -10.16
CA PHE A 252 -11.92 -4.70 -9.80
C PHE A 252 -13.24 -4.28 -10.46
N ARG A 253 -13.26 -3.25 -11.32
CA ARG A 253 -14.50 -2.78 -11.95
C ARG A 253 -15.10 -3.85 -12.86
N GLY A 254 -16.32 -4.29 -12.51
CA GLY A 254 -17.08 -5.24 -13.31
C GLY A 254 -16.56 -6.69 -13.27
N ILE A 255 -15.48 -6.98 -12.54
CA ILE A 255 -15.03 -8.36 -12.29
C ILE A 255 -15.44 -8.78 -10.88
N ARG A 256 -15.97 -9.98 -10.74
CA ARG A 256 -16.53 -10.47 -9.47
C ARG A 256 -16.11 -11.90 -9.25
N ASP A 257 -15.69 -12.23 -8.03
CA ASP A 257 -15.57 -13.61 -7.58
C ASP A 257 -16.94 -14.16 -7.15
N GLU A 258 -16.98 -15.36 -6.55
CA GLU A 258 -18.23 -15.97 -6.12
C GLU A 258 -18.95 -15.13 -5.06
N PHE A 259 -18.25 -14.70 -4.02
CA PHE A 259 -18.83 -13.95 -2.92
C PHE A 259 -19.45 -12.63 -3.41
N MET A 260 -18.71 -11.86 -4.21
CA MET A 260 -19.21 -10.57 -4.70
C MET A 260 -20.37 -10.72 -5.69
N ARG A 261 -20.44 -11.82 -6.46
CA ARG A 261 -21.62 -12.15 -7.29
C ARG A 261 -22.87 -12.38 -6.44
N GLN A 262 -22.77 -13.08 -5.32
CA GLN A 262 -23.90 -13.34 -4.41
C GLN A 262 -24.50 -12.05 -3.86
N HIS A 263 -23.67 -11.01 -3.68
CA HIS A 263 -24.08 -9.68 -3.20
C HIS A 263 -24.35 -8.66 -4.31
N ASN A 264 -24.32 -9.08 -5.59
CA ASN A 264 -24.45 -8.20 -6.75
C ASN A 264 -23.54 -6.95 -6.69
N SER A 265 -22.32 -7.11 -6.18
CA SER A 265 -21.33 -6.05 -6.00
C SER A 265 -20.02 -6.43 -6.68
N ASP A 266 -19.07 -5.50 -6.76
CA ASP A 266 -17.67 -5.78 -7.08
C ASP A 266 -16.75 -5.08 -6.06
N TYR A 267 -15.47 -5.44 -6.02
CA TYR A 267 -14.56 -4.89 -5.02
C TYR A 267 -14.27 -3.39 -5.24
N PHE A 268 -14.49 -2.84 -6.43
CA PHE A 268 -14.34 -1.40 -6.69
C PHE A 268 -15.49 -0.62 -6.02
N GLU A 269 -16.73 -1.06 -6.24
CA GLU A 269 -17.90 -0.51 -5.56
C GLU A 269 -17.82 -0.75 -4.04
N ASN A 270 -17.27 -1.88 -3.60
CA ASN A 270 -17.04 -2.13 -2.18
C ASN A 270 -16.12 -1.08 -1.53
N SER A 271 -14.98 -0.77 -2.16
CA SER A 271 -14.03 0.25 -1.68
C SER A 271 -14.63 1.65 -1.68
N ARG A 272 -15.49 1.95 -2.65
CA ARG A 272 -16.29 3.17 -2.67
C ARG A 272 -17.18 3.25 -1.43
N ARG A 273 -17.94 2.20 -1.14
CA ARG A 273 -18.82 2.14 0.05
C ARG A 273 -18.03 2.22 1.35
N ALA A 274 -16.88 1.54 1.46
CA ALA A 274 -15.99 1.62 2.62
C ALA A 274 -15.49 3.06 2.87
N SER A 275 -15.13 3.77 1.80
CA SER A 275 -14.71 5.18 1.89
C SER A 275 -15.82 6.08 2.44
N PHE A 276 -17.07 5.91 1.96
CA PHE A 276 -18.22 6.63 2.51
C PHE A 276 -18.55 6.24 3.95
N VAL A 277 -18.37 4.97 4.35
CA VAL A 277 -18.56 4.53 5.74
C VAL A 277 -17.56 5.23 6.67
N GLN A 278 -16.30 5.35 6.25
CA GLN A 278 -15.29 6.06 7.04
C GLN A 278 -15.56 7.57 7.15
N GLN A 279 -15.96 8.23 6.06
CA GLN A 279 -16.34 9.64 6.12
C GLN A 279 -17.55 9.84 7.05
N GLU A 280 -18.59 9.01 6.93
CA GLU A 280 -19.78 9.08 7.80
C GLU A 280 -19.43 8.86 9.27
N TYR A 281 -18.50 7.92 9.57
CA TYR A 281 -18.00 7.74 10.94
C TYR A 281 -17.33 9.03 11.48
N ALA A 282 -16.49 9.67 10.67
CA ALA A 282 -15.84 10.92 11.05
C ALA A 282 -16.84 12.08 11.24
N ILE A 283 -17.90 12.14 10.42
CA ILE A 283 -19.00 13.12 10.59
C ILE A 283 -19.72 12.90 11.92
N ARG A 284 -19.98 11.63 12.27
CA ARG A 284 -20.64 11.27 13.54
C ARG A 284 -19.74 11.52 14.74
N ASN A 285 -18.43 11.33 14.59
CA ASN A 285 -17.40 11.57 15.61
C ASN A 285 -17.82 11.09 17.02
N PRO A 286 -18.11 9.77 17.20
CA PRO A 286 -18.68 9.27 18.45
C PRO A 286 -17.76 9.44 19.66
N MET A 287 -16.46 9.62 19.42
CA MET A 287 -15.43 9.83 20.45
C MET A 287 -15.10 11.31 20.66
N HIS A 288 -15.77 12.23 19.96
CA HIS A 288 -15.60 13.68 20.10
C HIS A 288 -14.16 14.19 19.86
N PHE A 289 -13.41 13.55 18.96
CA PHE A 289 -12.07 13.98 18.58
C PHE A 289 -12.07 15.32 17.86
N VAL A 290 -11.03 16.13 18.07
CA VAL A 290 -10.87 17.43 17.42
C VAL A 290 -10.61 17.22 15.93
N GLY A 291 -11.33 17.96 15.09
CA GLY A 291 -11.09 18.03 13.65
C GLY A 291 -11.84 17.01 12.81
N TYR A 292 -12.30 15.89 13.38
CA TYR A 292 -13.10 14.89 12.65
C TYR A 292 -14.34 15.50 12.02
N GLY A 293 -14.64 15.08 10.79
CA GLY A 293 -15.81 15.56 10.08
C GLY A 293 -15.80 15.21 8.60
N GLU A 294 -16.70 15.85 7.85
CA GLU A 294 -16.91 15.63 6.41
C GLU A 294 -15.61 15.73 5.60
N TYR A 295 -14.70 16.63 5.97
CA TYR A 295 -13.43 16.88 5.28
C TYR A 295 -12.20 16.45 6.07
N CYS A 296 -12.35 15.62 7.11
CA CYS A 296 -11.25 15.13 7.92
C CYS A 296 -11.58 13.70 8.41
N TRP A 297 -11.16 12.73 7.62
CA TRP A 297 -11.38 11.29 7.80
C TRP A 297 -10.21 10.52 7.18
N GLY A 298 -10.12 9.22 7.44
CA GLY A 298 -9.07 8.35 6.88
C GLY A 298 -8.40 7.49 7.95
N PHE A 299 -9.01 6.37 8.27
CA PHE A 299 -8.65 5.48 9.39
C PHE A 299 -7.97 4.23 8.85
N THR A 300 -6.71 4.03 9.22
CA THR A 300 -5.88 2.95 8.69
C THR A 300 -4.67 2.68 9.58
N ALA A 301 -3.90 1.64 9.27
CA ALA A 301 -2.57 1.46 9.83
C ALA A 301 -1.70 2.69 9.55
N CYS A 302 -1.19 3.29 10.61
CA CYS A 302 -0.29 4.44 10.58
C CYS A 302 0.39 4.60 11.94
N ASP A 303 1.44 5.42 11.98
CA ASP A 303 2.01 5.89 13.24
C ASP A 303 1.05 6.81 13.98
N GLY A 304 1.28 6.95 15.27
CA GLY A 304 0.44 7.74 16.16
C GLY A 304 1.26 8.44 17.24
N PRO A 305 0.61 9.23 18.09
CA PRO A 305 1.31 10.11 19.00
C PRO A 305 2.10 9.42 20.11
N ALA A 306 1.56 8.36 20.72
CA ALA A 306 2.18 7.56 21.77
C ALA A 306 1.22 6.47 22.28
N TRP A 307 1.74 5.42 22.93
CA TRP A 307 0.95 4.55 23.79
C TRP A 307 0.60 5.25 25.11
N GLY A 308 -0.68 5.33 25.44
CA GLY A 308 -1.13 5.75 26.77
C GLY A 308 -2.43 6.52 26.78
N LYS A 309 -2.89 6.91 27.98
CA LYS A 309 -4.13 7.67 28.16
C LYS A 309 -3.83 9.14 28.44
N ARG A 310 -4.67 10.04 27.93
CA ARG A 310 -4.68 11.45 28.30
C ARG A 310 -6.10 11.97 28.42
N THR A 311 -6.35 12.76 29.47
CA THR A 311 -7.59 13.52 29.62
C THR A 311 -7.48 14.83 28.84
N ILE A 312 -8.36 15.03 27.86
CA ILE A 312 -8.40 16.23 27.02
C ILE A 312 -9.82 16.78 27.09
N ASN A 313 -9.95 18.05 27.50
CA ASN A 313 -11.24 18.70 27.73
C ASN A 313 -12.19 17.91 28.65
N GLY A 314 -11.65 17.20 29.64
CA GLY A 314 -12.42 16.39 30.59
C GLY A 314 -12.83 15.01 30.08
N VAL A 315 -12.39 14.60 28.89
CA VAL A 315 -12.63 13.28 28.30
C VAL A 315 -11.34 12.48 28.29
N ASP A 316 -11.38 11.25 28.80
CA ASP A 316 -10.25 10.33 28.74
C ASP A 316 -10.16 9.70 27.36
N HIS A 317 -9.03 9.91 26.69
CA HIS A 317 -8.70 9.28 25.42
C HIS A 317 -7.53 8.32 25.58
N GLU A 318 -7.64 7.16 24.96
CA GLU A 318 -6.52 6.24 24.76
C GLU A 318 -5.87 6.55 23.41
N PHE A 319 -4.55 6.65 23.41
CA PHE A 319 -3.71 6.91 22.25
C PHE A 319 -2.81 5.72 21.98
N PHE A 320 -2.50 5.55 20.69
CA PHE A 320 -1.63 4.49 20.21
C PHE A 320 -0.44 5.10 19.46
N ASP A 321 0.67 4.36 19.43
CA ASP A 321 1.74 4.61 18.47
C ASP A 321 1.33 3.99 17.11
N TYR A 322 2.15 3.14 16.52
CA TYR A 322 1.81 2.40 15.31
C TYR A 322 0.80 1.28 15.58
N ILE A 323 -0.39 1.39 14.99
CA ILE A 323 -1.43 0.37 15.04
C ILE A 323 -2.34 0.43 13.80
N ALA A 324 -2.94 -0.69 13.43
CA ALA A 324 -3.99 -0.78 12.43
C ALA A 324 -5.31 -0.13 12.91
N ARG A 325 -5.42 1.20 12.76
CA ARG A 325 -6.67 1.94 13.06
C ARG A 325 -7.75 1.58 12.05
N GLY A 326 -9.00 1.63 12.49
CA GLY A 326 -10.12 1.27 11.64
C GLY A 326 -11.45 1.77 12.17
N ALA A 327 -12.38 2.06 11.26
CA ALA A 327 -13.69 2.58 11.58
C ALA A 327 -14.80 1.75 10.92
N PRO A 328 -15.99 1.61 11.54
CA PRO A 328 -16.38 2.19 12.83
C PRO A 328 -16.11 1.27 14.04
N PHE A 329 -15.58 0.06 13.82
CA PHE A 329 -15.43 -0.97 14.86
C PHE A 329 -13.97 -1.34 15.17
N GLY A 330 -12.99 -0.59 14.66
CA GLY A 330 -11.57 -0.79 14.97
C GLY A 330 -11.06 0.17 16.05
N PRO A 331 -9.76 0.13 16.37
CA PRO A 331 -9.17 1.11 17.26
C PRO A 331 -9.20 2.50 16.61
N ASP A 332 -9.67 3.48 17.38
CA ASP A 332 -9.72 4.90 17.02
C ASP A 332 -9.21 5.74 18.19
N ASP A 333 -8.21 6.57 17.94
CA ASP A 333 -7.60 7.49 18.90
C ASP A 333 -7.57 8.95 18.40
N GLY A 334 -8.32 9.27 17.34
CA GLY A 334 -8.32 10.62 16.76
C GLY A 334 -7.25 10.85 15.70
N THR A 335 -6.45 9.83 15.37
CA THR A 335 -5.40 9.94 14.34
C THR A 335 -5.97 9.69 12.94
N VAL A 336 -5.62 10.54 11.98
CA VAL A 336 -6.06 10.48 10.58
C VAL A 336 -4.84 10.35 9.68
N ALA A 337 -4.96 9.52 8.63
CA ALA A 337 -3.91 9.32 7.64
C ALA A 337 -4.30 9.86 6.25
N PRO A 338 -3.70 10.98 5.79
CA PRO A 338 -4.02 11.57 4.49
C PRO A 338 -3.84 10.63 3.30
N TRP A 339 -2.84 9.73 3.34
CA TRP A 339 -2.52 8.87 2.20
C TRP A 339 -3.68 7.94 1.82
N VAL A 340 -4.43 7.45 2.81
CA VAL A 340 -5.55 6.53 2.58
C VAL A 340 -6.75 7.24 1.97
N VAL A 341 -6.93 8.53 2.25
CA VAL A 341 -7.93 9.36 1.56
C VAL A 341 -7.55 9.54 0.10
N VAL A 342 -6.29 9.88 -0.18
CA VAL A 342 -5.80 10.04 -1.55
C VAL A 342 -5.89 8.71 -2.33
N ALA A 343 -5.60 7.58 -1.67
CA ALA A 343 -5.74 6.26 -2.27
C ALA A 343 -7.19 5.89 -2.63
N SER A 344 -8.18 6.56 -2.03
CA SER A 344 -9.60 6.41 -2.39
C SER A 344 -10.04 7.23 -3.61
N LEU A 345 -9.15 8.04 -4.20
CA LEU A 345 -9.50 8.96 -5.29
C LEU A 345 -10.20 8.29 -6.48
N PRO A 346 -9.78 7.10 -6.96
CA PRO A 346 -10.50 6.44 -8.05
C PRO A 346 -11.92 5.99 -7.69
N PHE A 347 -12.20 5.73 -6.41
CA PHE A 347 -13.47 5.16 -5.96
C PHE A 347 -14.52 6.22 -5.63
N ALA A 348 -14.11 7.30 -4.96
CA ALA A 348 -15.02 8.31 -4.43
C ALA A 348 -14.43 9.74 -4.53
N PRO A 349 -14.11 10.23 -5.75
CA PRO A 349 -13.47 11.53 -5.93
C PRO A 349 -14.27 12.70 -5.33
N GLU A 350 -15.59 12.57 -5.25
CA GLU A 350 -16.48 13.61 -4.71
C GLU A 350 -16.32 13.87 -3.21
N ILE A 351 -15.86 12.88 -2.44
CA ILE A 351 -15.54 13.05 -1.00
C ILE A 351 -14.04 13.20 -0.77
N VAL A 352 -13.22 12.68 -1.68
CA VAL A 352 -11.76 12.73 -1.57
C VAL A 352 -11.23 14.11 -1.92
N LEU A 353 -11.66 14.73 -3.03
CA LEU A 353 -11.13 16.03 -3.46
C LEU A 353 -11.36 17.16 -2.44
N PRO A 354 -12.54 17.28 -1.80
CA PRO A 354 -12.73 18.25 -0.71
C PRO A 354 -11.86 17.95 0.52
N THR A 355 -11.68 16.69 0.89
CA THR A 355 -10.82 16.30 2.03
C THR A 355 -9.35 16.58 1.74
N VAL A 356 -8.86 16.29 0.53
CA VAL A 356 -7.51 16.65 0.08
C VAL A 356 -7.29 18.16 0.14
N LEU A 357 -8.30 18.95 -0.27
CA LEU A 357 -8.26 20.40 -0.13
C LEU A 357 -8.12 20.84 1.33
N ASN A 358 -8.87 20.22 2.23
CA ASN A 358 -8.80 20.50 3.66
C ASN A 358 -7.40 20.18 4.22
N PHE A 359 -6.83 19.02 3.92
CA PHE A 359 -5.46 18.68 4.32
C PHE A 359 -4.41 19.65 3.77
N ALA A 360 -4.61 20.16 2.54
CA ALA A 360 -3.74 21.17 1.96
C ALA A 360 -3.82 22.50 2.73
N ARG A 361 -5.02 22.93 3.14
CA ARG A 361 -5.24 24.12 3.99
C ARG A 361 -4.65 23.96 5.38
N MET A 362 -4.68 22.76 5.93
CA MET A 362 -4.00 22.39 7.18
C MET A 362 -2.46 22.36 7.05
N LYS A 363 -1.92 22.63 5.86
CA LYS A 363 -0.48 22.65 5.56
C LYS A 363 0.21 21.32 5.84
N LEU A 364 -0.50 20.20 5.67
CA LEU A 364 0.01 18.85 5.91
C LEU A 364 1.00 18.35 4.85
N GLY A 365 1.40 19.17 3.87
CA GLY A 365 2.52 18.84 2.99
C GLY A 365 2.18 18.59 1.52
N MET A 366 0.96 18.88 1.04
CA MET A 366 0.55 18.64 -0.37
C MET A 366 1.59 19.02 -1.44
N THR A 367 2.36 20.11 -1.20
CA THR A 367 3.40 20.60 -2.12
C THR A 367 4.82 20.53 -1.55
N ARG A 368 5.01 19.87 -0.41
CA ARG A 368 6.30 19.69 0.27
C ARG A 368 6.96 18.39 -0.19
N LEU A 369 8.25 18.23 0.11
CA LEU A 369 8.98 17.00 -0.15
C LEU A 369 8.25 15.80 0.49
N TYR A 370 8.03 14.75 -0.29
CA TYR A 370 7.29 13.53 0.07
C TYR A 370 5.77 13.69 0.21
N GLY A 371 5.22 14.85 -0.20
CA GLY A 371 3.78 15.08 -0.22
C GLY A 371 3.19 15.20 1.19
N PHE A 372 1.97 14.69 1.37
CA PHE A 372 1.31 14.74 2.67
C PHE A 372 2.06 13.94 3.73
N LYS A 373 2.04 14.48 4.95
CA LYS A 373 2.44 13.76 6.15
C LYS A 373 1.61 12.48 6.30
N PRO A 374 2.22 11.36 6.72
CA PRO A 374 1.54 10.06 6.81
C PRO A 374 0.31 10.07 7.69
N SER A 375 0.39 10.78 8.81
CA SER A 375 -0.67 10.86 9.79
C SER A 375 -0.56 12.13 10.65
N PHE A 376 -1.66 12.48 11.30
CA PHE A 376 -1.73 13.56 12.28
C PHE A 376 -2.87 13.30 13.27
N ASN A 377 -2.82 13.96 14.43
CA ASN A 377 -3.85 13.88 15.46
C ASN A 377 -4.04 15.27 16.07
N GLN A 378 -5.14 15.94 15.71
CA GLN A 378 -5.44 17.30 16.20
C GLN A 378 -5.87 17.33 17.67
N THR A 379 -6.35 16.20 18.20
CA THR A 379 -6.74 16.08 19.61
C THR A 379 -5.50 16.07 20.49
N TYR A 380 -4.41 15.43 20.04
CA TYR A 380 -3.17 15.32 20.78
C TYR A 380 -2.31 16.59 20.65
N ALA A 381 -2.47 17.50 21.61
CA ALA A 381 -1.65 18.71 21.68
C ALA A 381 -0.16 18.38 21.91
N VAL A 382 0.72 19.07 21.19
CA VAL A 382 2.18 18.93 21.33
C VAL A 382 2.78 20.32 21.48
N GLU A 383 3.42 20.57 22.62
CA GLU A 383 4.12 21.82 22.88
C GLU A 383 5.22 22.05 21.83
N ASN A 384 5.34 23.27 21.34
CA ASN A 384 6.31 23.66 20.30
C ASN A 384 6.14 22.99 18.92
N SER A 385 5.07 22.21 18.71
CA SER A 385 4.70 21.77 17.35
C SER A 385 4.26 22.99 16.52
N PRO A 386 4.73 23.16 15.27
CA PRO A 386 4.28 24.25 14.39
C PRO A 386 2.77 24.28 14.14
N SER A 387 2.09 23.13 14.28
CA SER A 387 0.64 23.04 14.17
C SER A 387 -0.07 23.17 15.52
N GLY A 388 0.65 23.04 16.65
CA GLY A 388 0.08 22.94 17.99
C GLY A 388 -0.45 21.56 18.37
N TRP A 389 -0.36 20.59 17.46
CA TRP A 389 -0.82 19.21 17.64
C TRP A 389 0.16 18.22 17.03
N TRP A 390 -0.09 16.94 17.25
CA TRP A 390 0.80 15.89 16.76
C TRP A 390 0.65 15.70 15.24
N VAL A 391 1.79 15.62 14.57
CA VAL A 391 1.93 15.29 13.15
C VAL A 391 3.12 14.35 13.04
N SER A 392 2.97 13.27 12.27
CA SER A 392 4.04 12.29 12.09
C SER A 392 5.40 12.95 11.75
N PRO A 393 6.48 12.58 12.44
CA PRO A 393 7.81 13.10 12.13
C PRO A 393 8.38 12.50 10.83
N TYR A 394 7.88 11.35 10.39
CA TYR A 394 8.47 10.56 9.31
C TYR A 394 7.57 10.53 8.05
N HIS A 395 8.08 9.94 6.97
CA HIS A 395 7.29 9.42 5.85
C HIS A 395 7.63 7.94 5.67
N PHE A 396 6.66 7.12 5.29
CA PHE A 396 6.81 5.67 5.14
C PHE A 396 6.69 5.27 3.67
N GLY A 397 7.58 4.40 3.20
CA GLY A 397 7.65 3.97 1.81
C GLY A 397 6.42 3.17 1.36
N ILE A 398 5.73 2.49 2.27
CA ILE A 398 4.48 1.77 1.95
C ILE A 398 3.30 2.72 1.72
N ASP A 399 3.29 3.90 2.34
CA ASP A 399 2.21 4.91 2.20
C ASP A 399 2.33 5.71 0.89
N GLN A 400 3.56 5.91 0.41
CA GLN A 400 3.84 6.72 -0.78
C GLN A 400 3.30 6.06 -2.06
N GLY A 401 3.39 4.73 -2.16
CA GLY A 401 2.97 3.95 -3.31
C GLY A 401 1.49 4.18 -3.65
N PRO A 402 0.57 3.93 -2.70
CA PRO A 402 -0.86 4.21 -2.86
C PRO A 402 -1.17 5.62 -3.35
N VAL A 403 -0.50 6.64 -2.80
CA VAL A 403 -0.69 8.03 -3.26
C VAL A 403 -0.33 8.18 -4.74
N VAL A 404 0.85 7.70 -5.15
CA VAL A 404 1.29 7.84 -6.55
C VAL A 404 0.41 7.05 -7.50
N LEU A 405 0.18 5.78 -7.19
CA LEU A 405 -0.45 4.81 -8.08
C LEU A 405 -1.95 5.07 -8.21
N MET A 406 -2.63 5.46 -7.13
CA MET A 406 -4.06 5.72 -7.17
C MET A 406 -4.40 7.09 -7.74
N ILE A 407 -3.52 8.10 -7.60
CA ILE A 407 -3.62 9.32 -8.42
C ILE A 407 -3.52 8.95 -9.90
N GLU A 408 -2.57 8.09 -10.28
CA GLU A 408 -2.41 7.70 -11.68
C GLU A 408 -3.62 6.92 -12.20
N ASN A 409 -4.09 5.93 -11.46
CA ASN A 409 -5.28 5.15 -11.82
C ASN A 409 -6.54 6.03 -11.93
N TYR A 410 -6.70 7.03 -11.07
CA TYR A 410 -7.79 8.00 -11.17
C TYR A 410 -7.69 8.82 -12.47
N ARG A 411 -6.50 9.31 -12.80
CA ARG A 411 -6.30 10.21 -13.95
C ARG A 411 -6.42 9.49 -15.29
N THR A 412 -5.89 8.28 -15.39
CA THR A 412 -5.69 7.61 -16.69
C THR A 412 -6.01 6.11 -16.66
N GLY A 413 -6.19 5.50 -15.49
CA GLY A 413 -6.28 4.05 -15.34
C GLY A 413 -4.99 3.31 -15.74
N PHE A 414 -3.85 4.00 -15.77
CA PHE A 414 -2.64 3.48 -16.42
C PHE A 414 -2.06 2.23 -15.76
N LEU A 415 -1.91 2.19 -14.43
CA LEU A 415 -1.38 0.99 -13.76
C LEU A 415 -2.34 -0.19 -13.96
N TRP A 416 -3.64 0.02 -13.85
CA TRP A 416 -4.64 -0.98 -14.18
C TRP A 416 -4.48 -1.51 -15.63
N ASN A 417 -4.34 -0.62 -16.61
CA ASN A 417 -4.15 -1.04 -18.01
C ASN A 417 -2.87 -1.86 -18.22
N ILE A 418 -1.79 -1.56 -17.50
CA ILE A 418 -0.59 -2.42 -17.48
C ILE A 418 -0.96 -3.79 -16.90
N MET A 419 -1.52 -3.83 -15.70
CA MET A 419 -1.74 -5.07 -14.95
C MET A 419 -2.79 -5.98 -15.57
N ARG A 420 -3.75 -5.47 -16.34
CA ARG A 420 -4.66 -6.30 -17.16
C ARG A 420 -3.92 -7.19 -18.18
N ARG A 421 -2.69 -6.83 -18.58
CA ARG A 421 -1.83 -7.62 -19.48
C ARG A 421 -0.89 -8.57 -18.71
N CYS A 422 -0.85 -8.49 -17.38
CA CYS A 422 0.02 -9.31 -16.54
C CYS A 422 -0.52 -10.75 -16.45
N LYS A 423 0.16 -11.70 -17.11
CA LYS A 423 -0.31 -13.10 -17.20
C LYS A 423 -0.52 -13.77 -15.82
N PRO A 424 0.42 -13.72 -14.85
CA PRO A 424 0.20 -14.30 -13.53
C PRO A 424 -1.05 -13.77 -12.83
N LEU A 425 -1.28 -12.45 -12.90
CA LEU A 425 -2.46 -11.80 -12.31
C LEU A 425 -3.76 -12.31 -12.94
N VAL A 426 -3.83 -12.34 -14.27
CA VAL A 426 -5.01 -12.81 -15.02
C VAL A 426 -5.31 -14.28 -14.73
N ILE A 427 -4.29 -15.14 -14.70
CA ILE A 427 -4.43 -16.56 -14.37
C ILE A 427 -4.92 -16.72 -12.93
N GLY A 428 -4.34 -15.98 -11.99
CA GLY A 428 -4.71 -15.96 -10.59
C GLY A 428 -6.17 -15.57 -10.37
N LEU A 429 -6.61 -14.48 -10.98
CA LEU A 429 -8.01 -14.02 -10.93
C LEU A 429 -8.97 -15.09 -11.43
N ARG A 430 -8.70 -15.69 -12.60
CA ARG A 430 -9.55 -16.76 -13.14
C ARG A 430 -9.59 -17.99 -12.22
N ARG A 431 -8.45 -18.38 -11.64
CA ARG A 431 -8.36 -19.49 -10.69
C ARG A 431 -9.07 -19.20 -9.35
N ALA A 432 -9.12 -17.94 -8.93
CA ALA A 432 -9.92 -17.47 -7.80
C ALA A 432 -11.42 -17.36 -8.12
N GLY A 433 -11.85 -17.72 -9.34
CA GLY A 433 -13.25 -17.70 -9.74
C GLY A 433 -13.77 -16.31 -10.10
N PHE A 434 -12.90 -15.33 -10.35
CA PHE A 434 -13.31 -14.03 -10.91
C PHE A 434 -13.76 -14.19 -12.36
N SER A 435 -14.82 -13.47 -12.72
CA SER A 435 -15.32 -13.37 -14.09
C SER A 435 -16.04 -12.04 -14.34
N GLY A 436 -16.28 -11.72 -15.61
CA GLY A 436 -16.95 -10.49 -16.05
C GLY A 436 -15.97 -9.38 -16.43
N GLY A 437 -16.50 -8.18 -16.71
CA GLY A 437 -15.71 -6.98 -16.92
C GLY A 437 -14.66 -7.11 -18.03
N TRP A 438 -13.40 -6.83 -17.68
CA TRP A 438 -12.26 -6.86 -18.61
C TRP A 438 -11.51 -8.20 -18.64
N LEU A 439 -11.83 -9.11 -17.71
CA LEU A 439 -11.13 -10.39 -17.51
C LEU A 439 -11.65 -11.48 -18.46
#